data_AF-F4KQA3-F1
#
_entry.id   AF-F4KQA3-F1
#
_cell.length_a   1.000
_cell.length_b   1.000
_cell.length_c   1.000
_cell.angle_alpha   90.00
_cell.angle_beta   90.00
_cell.angle_gamma   90.00
#
_symmetry.space_group_name_H-M   'P 1'
#
loop_
_entity.id
_entity.type
_entity.pdbx_description
1 polymer ?
#
loop_
_entity_poly.entity_id
_entity_poly.type
_entity_poly.pdbx_seq_one_letter_code
_entity_poly.pdbx_strand_id
1 'polypeptide(L)'
;MIDRLKKAFQEASDAIVEQAGSFGENAKERGYQLIEEWLRIFPRMQAYGLEMVNFSLTVALSPSLEVEMRGRHEDFTPEKVEQILKESKGNTAMVSVFTTVKSTYTLYKSTGNPLSDPLIIRLKIKITPEIKVTIGQAWT
;
A
#
# COMPACT_ATOMS: atom_id res chain seq x y z
N MET A 1 -3.49 12.04 -15.35
CA MET A 1 -2.83 10.84 -14.76
C MET A 1 -3.75 9.64 -14.79
N ILE A 2 -5.02 9.78 -14.40
CA ILE A 2 -6.09 8.76 -14.54
C ILE A 2 -6.08 8.12 -15.93
N ASP A 3 -6.05 8.92 -17.01
CA ASP A 3 -6.10 8.38 -18.38
C ASP A 3 -4.86 7.56 -18.80
N ARG A 4 -3.71 7.79 -18.17
CA ARG A 4 -2.48 7.02 -18.48
C ARG A 4 -2.47 5.68 -17.78
N LEU A 5 -2.92 5.64 -16.51
CA LEU A 5 -3.11 4.39 -15.79
C LEU A 5 -4.22 3.58 -16.44
N LYS A 6 -5.40 4.18 -16.67
CA LYS A 6 -6.47 3.53 -17.41
C LYS A 6 -6.01 2.99 -18.76
N LYS A 7 -5.20 3.72 -19.53
CA LYS A 7 -4.62 3.20 -20.78
C LYS A 7 -3.67 2.03 -20.55
N ALA A 8 -2.70 2.13 -19.65
CA ALA A 8 -1.79 1.01 -19.34
C ALA A 8 -2.54 -0.24 -18.84
N PHE A 9 -3.63 -0.02 -18.08
CA PHE A 9 -4.52 -1.06 -17.59
C PHE A 9 -5.44 -1.61 -18.68
N GLN A 10 -5.99 -0.77 -19.56
CA GLN A 10 -6.79 -1.17 -20.72
C GLN A 10 -5.95 -1.97 -21.70
N GLU A 11 -4.75 -1.51 -22.04
CA GLU A 11 -3.79 -2.23 -22.88
C GLU A 11 -3.43 -3.61 -22.29
N ALA A 12 -3.26 -3.71 -20.96
CA ALA A 12 -3.03 -4.99 -20.29
C ALA A 12 -4.29 -5.87 -20.13
N SER A 13 -5.47 -5.24 -20.08
CA SER A 13 -6.77 -5.89 -19.87
C SER A 13 -7.41 -6.37 -21.18
N ASP A 14 -7.23 -5.65 -22.28
CA ASP A 14 -7.78 -6.00 -23.59
C ASP A 14 -7.22 -7.35 -24.07
N ALA A 15 -6.03 -7.71 -23.62
CA ALA A 15 -5.45 -9.05 -23.79
C ALA A 15 -6.16 -10.17 -22.98
N ILE A 16 -6.98 -9.84 -21.99
CA ILE A 16 -7.64 -10.79 -21.06
C ILE A 16 -9.18 -10.79 -21.24
N VAL A 17 -9.75 -9.71 -21.79
CA VAL A 17 -11.21 -9.46 -21.84
C VAL A 17 -11.98 -10.35 -22.83
N GLU A 18 -11.33 -11.00 -23.79
CA GLU A 18 -12.03 -11.85 -24.78
C GLU A 18 -12.80 -13.06 -24.18
N GLN A 19 -12.70 -13.35 -22.87
CA GLN A 19 -13.27 -14.57 -22.28
C GLN A 19 -14.26 -14.44 -21.10
N ALA A 20 -14.61 -13.25 -20.58
CA ALA A 20 -15.43 -13.17 -19.37
C ALA A 20 -16.62 -12.19 -19.46
N GLY A 21 -17.85 -12.73 -19.34
CA GLY A 21 -19.11 -12.00 -19.43
C GLY A 21 -19.40 -11.00 -18.30
N SER A 22 -20.45 -10.22 -18.53
CA SER A 22 -20.89 -8.95 -17.89
C SER A 22 -21.07 -8.89 -16.36
N PHE A 23 -20.79 -9.96 -15.61
CA PHE A 23 -20.93 -9.98 -14.14
C PHE A 23 -19.66 -9.51 -13.39
N GLY A 24 -18.50 -9.47 -14.05
CA GLY A 24 -17.21 -9.09 -13.44
C GLY A 24 -16.78 -7.63 -13.58
N GLU A 25 -17.46 -6.84 -14.41
CA GLU A 25 -17.02 -5.48 -14.78
C GLU A 25 -17.05 -4.50 -13.60
N ASN A 26 -18.11 -4.51 -12.78
CA ASN A 26 -18.24 -3.59 -11.63
C ASN A 26 -17.17 -3.83 -10.54
N ALA A 27 -16.81 -5.08 -10.28
CA ALA A 27 -15.78 -5.42 -9.30
C ALA A 27 -14.38 -5.01 -9.80
N LYS A 28 -14.14 -5.23 -11.09
CA LYS A 28 -12.91 -4.85 -11.79
C LYS A 28 -12.71 -3.33 -11.82
N GLU A 29 -13.74 -2.56 -12.16
CA GLU A 29 -13.69 -1.09 -12.14
C GLU A 29 -13.39 -0.53 -10.74
N ARG A 30 -14.06 -1.06 -9.71
CA ARG A 30 -13.77 -0.67 -8.31
C ARG A 30 -12.34 -1.00 -7.90
N GLY A 31 -11.84 -2.17 -8.31
CA GLY A 31 -10.45 -2.56 -8.09
C GLY A 31 -9.47 -1.57 -8.71
N TYR A 32 -9.71 -1.13 -9.94
CA TYR A 32 -8.87 -0.13 -10.61
C TYR A 32 -8.92 1.25 -9.95
N GLN A 33 -10.12 1.73 -9.61
CA GLN A 33 -10.28 3.01 -8.92
C GLN A 33 -9.51 3.03 -7.60
N LEU A 34 -9.57 1.92 -6.86
CA LEU A 34 -8.85 1.76 -5.60
C LEU A 34 -7.33 1.72 -5.83
N ILE A 35 -6.84 0.95 -6.80
CA ILE A 35 -5.41 0.95 -7.16
C ILE A 35 -4.91 2.36 -7.51
N GLU A 36 -5.70 3.12 -8.28
CA GLU A 36 -5.36 4.52 -8.59
C GLU A 36 -5.32 5.44 -7.38
N GLU A 37 -6.24 5.28 -6.43
CA GLU A 37 -6.23 6.03 -5.17
C GLU A 37 -4.95 5.77 -4.39
N TRP A 38 -4.57 4.50 -4.26
CA TRP A 38 -3.37 4.09 -3.54
C TRP A 38 -2.07 4.51 -4.25
N LEU A 39 -2.03 4.49 -5.59
CA LEU A 39 -0.86 4.97 -6.34
C LEU A 39 -0.51 6.44 -6.03
N ARG A 40 -1.51 7.26 -5.68
CA ARG A 40 -1.29 8.68 -5.35
C ARG A 40 -0.63 8.88 -3.99
N ILE A 41 -0.65 7.87 -3.12
CA ILE A 41 -0.08 8.01 -1.77
C ILE A 41 1.40 7.67 -1.72
N PHE A 42 1.90 6.83 -2.64
CA PHE A 42 3.30 6.38 -2.62
C PHE A 42 4.33 7.52 -2.68
N PRO A 43 4.17 8.57 -3.52
CA PRO A 43 5.13 9.68 -3.50
C PRO A 43 5.23 10.38 -2.14
N ARG A 44 4.11 10.48 -1.41
CA ARG A 44 4.10 11.03 -0.05
C ARG A 44 4.77 10.08 0.94
N MET A 45 4.48 8.78 0.84
CA MET A 45 5.16 7.76 1.64
C MET A 45 6.68 7.80 1.44
N GLN A 46 7.13 7.98 0.19
CA GLN A 46 8.54 8.14 -0.12
C GLN A 46 9.15 9.41 0.46
N ALA A 47 8.42 10.53 0.39
CA ALA A 47 8.84 11.79 1.01
C ALA A 47 8.99 11.68 2.54
N TYR A 48 8.29 10.75 3.19
CA TYR A 48 8.46 10.47 4.63
C TYR A 48 9.64 9.53 4.95
N GLY A 49 10.38 9.04 3.94
CA GLY A 49 11.55 8.19 4.15
C GLY A 49 11.33 6.71 3.85
N LEU A 50 10.24 6.34 3.17
CA LEU A 50 10.04 4.98 2.69
C LEU A 50 10.61 4.80 1.27
N GLU A 51 11.43 3.79 1.06
CA GLU A 51 11.90 3.36 -0.24
C GLU A 51 10.99 2.26 -0.79
N MET A 52 10.59 2.35 -2.06
CA MET A 52 9.85 1.28 -2.71
C MET A 52 10.82 0.20 -3.20
N VAL A 53 10.72 -1.00 -2.64
CA VAL A 53 11.65 -2.12 -2.94
C VAL A 53 11.01 -3.20 -3.79
N ASN A 54 9.67 -3.30 -3.79
CA ASN A 54 8.93 -4.20 -4.67
C ASN A 54 7.66 -3.51 -5.16
N PHE A 55 7.33 -3.72 -6.42
CA PHE A 55 6.11 -3.26 -7.06
C PHE A 55 5.65 -4.31 -8.06
N SER A 56 4.49 -4.91 -7.82
CA SER A 56 3.95 -5.99 -8.64
C SER A 56 2.48 -5.75 -8.91
N LEU A 57 2.11 -5.79 -10.18
CA LEU A 57 0.73 -5.63 -10.62
C LEU A 57 0.21 -6.94 -11.18
N THR A 58 -0.91 -7.41 -10.64
CA THR A 58 -1.64 -8.56 -11.17
C THR A 58 -2.85 -8.07 -11.94
N VAL A 59 -2.88 -8.39 -13.24
CA VAL A 59 -4.02 -8.14 -14.11
C VAL A 59 -4.80 -9.45 -14.25
N ALA A 60 -5.98 -9.49 -13.66
CA ALA A 60 -6.91 -10.61 -13.68
C ALA A 60 -8.33 -10.07 -13.57
N LEU A 61 -9.34 -10.96 -13.54
CA LEU A 61 -10.73 -10.59 -13.19
C LEU A 61 -10.82 -9.76 -11.90
N SER A 62 -9.99 -10.10 -10.91
CA SER A 62 -9.78 -9.32 -9.71
C SER A 62 -8.37 -8.72 -9.75
N PRO A 63 -8.20 -7.46 -10.19
CA PRO A 63 -6.89 -6.83 -10.25
C PRO A 63 -6.34 -6.57 -8.85
N SER A 64 -5.03 -6.67 -8.69
CA SER A 64 -4.37 -6.28 -7.45
C SER A 64 -3.00 -5.68 -7.67
N LEU A 65 -2.61 -4.76 -6.78
CA LEU A 65 -1.28 -4.17 -6.71
C LEU A 65 -0.61 -4.55 -5.40
N GLU A 66 0.57 -5.16 -5.47
CA GLU A 66 1.40 -5.50 -4.33
C GLU A 66 2.63 -4.59 -4.29
N VAL A 67 2.86 -3.96 -3.14
CA VAL A 67 3.99 -3.06 -2.93
C VAL A 67 4.68 -3.43 -1.63
N GLU A 68 6.00 -3.52 -1.66
CA GLU A 68 6.83 -3.51 -0.45
C GLU A 68 7.60 -2.20 -0.41
N MET A 69 7.52 -1.52 0.74
CA MET A 69 8.33 -0.36 1.04
C MET A 69 9.13 -0.59 2.31
N ARG A 70 10.35 -0.05 2.36
CA ARG A 70 11.25 -0.15 3.50
C ARG A 70 11.64 1.24 3.99
N GLY A 71 11.81 1.40 5.28
CA GLY A 71 12.30 2.64 5.89
C GLY A 71 13.13 2.33 7.12
N ARG A 72 13.69 3.38 7.72
CA ARG A 72 14.42 3.28 8.99
C ARG A 72 13.52 3.70 10.13
N HIS A 73 13.58 3.00 11.26
CA HIS A 73 12.73 3.32 12.41
C HIS A 73 12.96 4.75 12.96
N GLU A 74 14.16 5.32 12.78
CA GLU A 74 14.49 6.70 13.15
C GLU A 74 13.66 7.75 12.40
N ASP A 75 13.28 7.47 11.15
CA ASP A 75 12.46 8.36 10.33
C ASP A 75 10.97 8.31 10.74
N PHE A 76 10.59 7.34 11.57
CA PHE A 76 9.22 7.06 12.00
C PHE A 76 9.07 7.02 13.52
N THR A 77 9.61 7.99 14.26
CA THR A 77 9.38 8.07 15.72
C THR A 77 7.88 8.17 16.04
N PRO A 78 7.44 7.81 17.27
CA PRO A 78 6.02 7.93 17.66
C PRO A 78 5.44 9.33 17.41
N GLU A 79 6.20 10.38 17.68
CA GLU A 79 5.83 11.77 17.46
C GLU A 79 5.68 12.06 15.96
N LYS A 80 6.60 11.53 15.14
CA LYS A 80 6.56 11.70 13.70
C LYS A 80 5.39 10.97 13.06
N VAL A 81 5.10 9.74 13.50
CA VAL A 81 3.93 8.97 13.06
C VAL A 81 2.64 9.70 13.41
N GLU A 82 2.55 10.27 14.62
CA GLU A 82 1.39 11.08 15.01
C GLU A 82 1.25 12.36 14.17
N GLN A 83 2.36 13.01 13.83
CA GLN A 83 2.36 14.14 12.90
C GLN A 83 1.86 13.73 11.51
N ILE A 84 2.38 12.63 10.96
CA ILE A 84 1.97 12.11 9.64
C ILE A 84 0.47 11.80 9.63
N LEU A 85 -0.07 11.21 10.71
CA LEU A 85 -1.50 10.93 10.84
C LEU A 85 -2.35 12.21 10.84
N LYS A 86 -1.88 13.29 11.49
CA LYS A 86 -2.56 14.59 11.48
C LYS A 86 -2.53 15.24 10.10
N GLU A 87 -1.39 15.20 9.42
CA GLU A 87 -1.23 15.72 8.04
C GLU A 87 -2.04 14.93 7.01
N SER A 88 -2.28 13.64 7.29
CA SER A 88 -3.01 12.73 6.41
C SER A 88 -4.53 12.77 6.61
N LYS A 89 -5.07 13.66 7.45
CA LYS A 89 -6.52 13.80 7.66
C LYS A 89 -7.24 14.02 6.31
N GLY A 90 -8.22 13.16 6.03
CA GLY A 90 -8.95 13.16 4.76
C GLY A 90 -8.37 12.25 3.68
N ASN A 91 -7.22 11.61 3.90
CA ASN A 91 -6.67 10.55 3.05
C ASN A 91 -6.75 9.21 3.77
N THR A 92 -7.81 8.44 3.48
CA THR A 92 -8.11 7.17 4.16
C THR A 92 -6.96 6.17 4.01
N ALA A 93 -6.40 6.01 2.82
CA ALA A 93 -5.30 5.07 2.57
C ALA A 93 -4.05 5.40 3.42
N MET A 94 -3.63 6.67 3.45
CA MET A 94 -2.51 7.11 4.30
C MET A 94 -2.80 6.90 5.78
N VAL A 95 -3.99 7.28 6.24
CA VAL A 95 -4.40 7.09 7.63
C VAL A 95 -4.37 5.61 8.01
N SER A 96 -4.88 4.72 7.15
CA SER A 96 -4.84 3.28 7.39
C SER A 96 -3.41 2.77 7.54
N VAL A 97 -2.50 3.14 6.64
CA VAL A 97 -1.09 2.70 6.70
C VAL A 97 -0.42 3.12 8.00
N PHE A 98 -0.47 4.41 8.34
CA PHE A 98 0.24 4.91 9.52
C PHE A 98 -0.44 4.54 10.84
N THR A 99 -1.75 4.25 10.82
CA THR A 99 -2.45 3.66 11.98
C THR A 99 -1.96 2.24 12.23
N THR A 100 -1.74 1.45 11.17
CA THR A 100 -1.15 0.11 11.30
C THR A 100 0.27 0.21 11.83
N VAL A 101 1.11 1.12 11.32
CA VAL A 101 2.48 1.36 11.83
C VAL A 101 2.45 1.68 13.33
N LYS A 102 1.62 2.66 13.74
CA LYS A 102 1.46 3.03 15.16
C LYS A 102 1.04 1.86 16.03
N SER A 103 0.06 1.07 15.57
CA SER A 103 -0.42 -0.11 16.28
C SER A 103 0.67 -1.17 16.42
N THR A 104 1.42 -1.44 15.34
CA THR A 104 2.53 -2.40 15.35
C THR A 104 3.63 -1.96 16.31
N TYR A 105 3.99 -0.68 16.34
CA TYR A 105 4.98 -0.16 17.30
C TYR A 105 4.52 -0.29 18.74
N THR A 106 3.23 -0.01 19.00
CA THR A 106 2.63 -0.13 20.33
C THR A 106 2.68 -1.57 20.83
N LEU A 107 2.32 -2.53 19.97
CA LEU A 107 2.38 -3.96 20.27
C LEU A 107 3.83 -4.47 20.38
N TYR A 108 4.74 -3.99 19.54
CA TYR A 108 6.13 -4.42 19.59
C TYR A 108 6.83 -3.92 20.86
N LYS A 109 6.56 -2.67 21.28
CA LYS A 109 7.09 -2.09 22.51
C LYS A 109 6.71 -2.91 23.76
N SER A 110 5.52 -3.53 23.79
CA SER A 110 5.12 -4.37 24.92
C SER A 110 5.93 -5.67 25.03
N THR A 111 6.66 -6.06 23.99
CA THR A 111 7.57 -7.22 24.02
C THR A 111 8.92 -6.93 24.70
N GLY A 112 9.24 -5.65 24.95
CA GLY A 112 10.50 -5.23 25.57
C GLY A 112 11.74 -5.31 24.66
N ASN A 113 11.58 -5.71 23.40
CA ASN A 113 12.69 -5.79 22.44
C ASN A 113 13.04 -4.41 21.84
N PRO A 114 14.32 -4.14 21.55
CA PRO A 114 14.72 -2.96 20.80
C PRO A 114 14.23 -3.06 19.35
N LEU A 115 13.89 -1.92 18.74
CA LEU A 115 13.55 -1.88 17.31
C LEU A 115 14.78 -2.31 16.50
N SER A 116 14.56 -3.20 15.53
CA SER A 116 15.57 -3.63 14.56
C SER A 116 15.14 -3.16 13.19
N ASP A 117 16.01 -2.45 12.48
CA ASP A 117 15.76 -2.12 11.08
C ASP A 117 15.76 -3.37 10.20
N PRO A 118 15.07 -3.32 9.05
CA PRO A 118 14.25 -2.20 8.55
C PRO A 118 12.82 -2.18 9.10
N LEU A 119 12.16 -1.02 9.02
CA LEU A 119 10.69 -0.94 8.98
C LEU A 119 10.24 -1.43 7.60
N ILE A 120 9.41 -2.47 7.54
CA ILE A 120 8.87 -2.99 6.28
C ILE A 120 7.36 -2.79 6.27
N ILE A 121 6.85 -2.14 5.22
CA ILE A 121 5.42 -1.96 4.96
C ILE A 121 5.07 -2.69 3.66
N ARG A 122 4.25 -3.73 3.77
CA ARG A 122 3.70 -4.48 2.65
C ARG A 122 2.24 -4.11 2.46
N LEU A 123 1.89 -3.75 1.24
CA LEU A 123 0.55 -3.37 0.84
C LEU A 123 0.07 -4.33 -0.24
N LYS A 124 -1.09 -4.94 -0.02
CA LYS A 124 -1.79 -5.72 -1.04
C LYS A 124 -3.12 -5.05 -1.32
N ILE A 125 -3.13 -4.27 -2.40
CA ILE A 125 -4.24 -3.42 -2.81
C ILE A 125 -5.10 -4.22 -3.77
N LYS A 126 -6.21 -4.70 -3.24
CA LYS A 126 -7.32 -5.35 -3.95
C LYS A 126 -8.61 -4.71 -3.40
N ILE A 127 -9.79 -5.13 -3.87
CA ILE A 127 -11.10 -4.61 -3.39
C ILE A 127 -11.16 -4.47 -1.85
N THR A 128 -10.54 -5.41 -1.13
CA THR A 128 -10.25 -5.28 0.30
C THR A 128 -8.74 -5.15 0.52
N PRO A 129 -8.20 -3.94 0.71
CA PRO A 129 -6.77 -3.74 0.92
C PRO A 129 -6.27 -4.43 2.19
N GLU A 130 -5.04 -4.93 2.12
CA GLU A 130 -4.32 -5.48 3.26
C GLU A 130 -3.04 -4.69 3.49
N ILE A 131 -2.76 -4.40 4.76
CA ILE A 131 -1.57 -3.66 5.21
C ILE A 131 -0.86 -4.54 6.23
N LYS A 132 0.39 -4.90 5.94
CA LYS A 132 1.26 -5.64 6.85
C LYS A 132 2.48 -4.80 7.17
N VAL A 133 2.71 -4.56 8.46
CA VAL A 133 3.91 -3.90 8.96
C VAL A 133 4.79 -4.95 9.64
N THR A 134 6.08 -4.93 9.36
CA THR A 134 7.08 -5.83 9.96
C THR A 134 8.24 -4.99 10.48
N ILE A 135 8.71 -5.31 11.69
CA ILE A 135 9.88 -4.72 12.33
C ILE A 135 11.00 -5.76 12.22
N GLY A 136 12.12 -5.38 11.63
CA GLY A 136 13.25 -6.26 11.39
C GLY A 136 13.21 -6.93 10.00
N GLN A 137 13.94 -8.03 9.87
CA GLN A 137 14.06 -8.74 8.61
C GLN A 137 12.74 -9.46 8.26
N ALA A 138 12.34 -9.38 6.99
CA ALA A 138 11.23 -10.19 6.52
C ALA A 138 11.64 -11.66 6.46
N TRP A 139 10.71 -12.54 6.82
CA TRP A 139 10.80 -13.97 6.54
C TRP A 139 10.79 -14.14 5.02
N THR A 140 11.90 -14.63 4.47
CA THR A 140 12.01 -15.10 3.07
C THR A 140 11.35 -16.44 2.89
#